data_AF-A0A501XR52-F1
#
_entry.id   AF-A0A501XR52-F1
#
_cell.length_a   1.000
_cell.length_b   1.000
_cell.length_c   1.000
_cell.angle_alpha   90.00
_cell.angle_beta   90.00
_cell.angle_gamma   90.00
#
_symmetry.space_group_name_H-M   'P 1'
#
loop_
_entity.id
_entity.type
_entity.pdbx_description
1 polymer ?
#
loop_
_entity_poly.entity_id
_entity_poly.type
_entity_poly.pdbx_seq_one_letter_code
_entity_poly.pdbx_strand_id
1 'polypeptide(L)'
;METSVFDAAGWADGEVDPAAFRDKRLGERLRTMLKQMAGAIGAPIPMACQDWANTKAAYRFLSNGSVNEGDILAGHFQATRTRAAALEGFILVLQDTTEFSYQRRNPETIGAIGLAPSRRDENGRLRLHTVCGLLMHSSLAITTEGLPLGLTAAKFWTRTK
;
A
#
# COMPACT_ATOMS: atom_id res chain seq x y z
N MET A 1 4.32 -21.39 -23.87
CA MET A 1 4.00 -20.14 -23.15
C MET A 1 5.32 -19.53 -22.73
N GLU A 2 5.76 -18.47 -23.40
CA GLU A 2 6.86 -17.65 -22.89
C GLU A 2 6.38 -17.05 -21.56
N THR A 3 7.01 -17.43 -20.47
CA THR A 3 6.95 -16.66 -19.23
C THR A 3 7.59 -15.31 -19.51
N SER A 4 6.77 -14.33 -19.87
CA SER A 4 7.16 -12.92 -19.79
C SER A 4 7.69 -12.69 -18.38
N VAL A 5 8.99 -12.43 -18.27
CA VAL A 5 9.61 -12.02 -17.01
C VAL A 5 8.99 -10.68 -16.66
N PHE A 6 8.33 -10.59 -15.51
CA PHE A 6 7.77 -9.34 -15.02
C PHE A 6 8.87 -8.28 -14.94
N ASP A 7 8.78 -7.24 -15.78
CA ASP A 7 9.69 -6.11 -15.77
C ASP A 7 9.32 -5.17 -14.61
N ALA A 8 9.85 -5.49 -13.43
CA ALA A 8 9.69 -4.68 -12.22
C ALA A 8 10.17 -3.24 -12.41
N ALA A 9 11.18 -3.03 -13.26
CA ALA A 9 11.75 -1.71 -13.50
C ALA A 9 10.81 -0.85 -14.37
N GLY A 10 10.40 -1.38 -15.52
CA GLY A 10 9.44 -0.72 -16.41
C GLY A 10 8.08 -0.50 -15.75
N TRP A 11 7.60 -1.47 -14.96
CA TRP A 11 6.38 -1.32 -14.17
C TRP A 11 6.49 -0.14 -13.18
N ALA A 12 7.53 -0.09 -12.35
CA ALA A 12 7.67 0.97 -11.36
C ALA A 12 7.85 2.37 -11.99
N ASP A 13 8.47 2.45 -13.17
CA ASP A 13 8.62 3.70 -13.91
C ASP A 13 7.26 4.25 -14.40
N GLY A 14 6.32 3.37 -14.73
CA GLY A 14 4.97 3.74 -15.14
C GLY A 14 4.00 4.07 -13.99
N GLU A 15 4.34 3.69 -12.75
CA GLU A 15 3.44 3.77 -11.59
C GLU A 15 3.78 4.91 -10.61
N VAL A 16 4.89 5.63 -10.85
CA VAL A 16 5.33 6.74 -10.00
C VAL A 16 5.29 8.04 -10.77
N ASP A 17 4.71 9.07 -10.17
CA ASP A 17 4.83 10.46 -10.63
C ASP A 17 5.80 11.23 -9.71
N PRO A 18 7.06 11.46 -10.13
CA PRO A 18 8.00 12.22 -9.31
C PRO A 18 7.60 13.68 -9.08
N ALA A 19 6.72 14.25 -9.92
CA ALA A 19 6.26 15.63 -9.81
C ALA A 19 5.14 15.79 -8.77
N ALA A 20 4.50 14.69 -8.34
CA ALA A 20 3.54 14.71 -7.23
C ALA A 20 4.20 15.05 -5.89
N PHE A 21 5.51 14.86 -5.78
CA PHE A 21 6.27 15.15 -4.56
C PHE A 21 6.76 16.60 -4.54
N ARG A 22 6.76 17.20 -3.35
CA ARG A 22 7.35 18.55 -3.13
C ARG A 22 8.83 18.63 -3.50
N ASP A 23 9.55 17.52 -3.41
CA ASP A 23 10.95 17.39 -3.80
C ASP A 23 11.09 16.20 -4.75
N LYS A 24 11.59 16.46 -5.97
CA LYS A 24 11.80 15.43 -6.99
C LYS A 24 12.62 14.25 -6.45
N ARG A 25 13.57 14.47 -5.54
CA ARG A 25 14.39 13.41 -4.94
C ARG A 25 13.55 12.38 -4.17
N LEU A 26 12.41 12.79 -3.61
CA LEU A 26 11.47 11.88 -2.96
C LEU A 26 10.78 10.97 -3.98
N GLY A 27 10.34 11.54 -5.11
CA GLY A 27 9.77 10.77 -6.21
C GLY A 27 10.76 9.77 -6.81
N GLU A 28 12.01 10.21 -7.07
CA GLU A 28 13.11 9.33 -7.49
C GLU A 28 13.31 8.19 -6.47
N ARG A 29 13.27 8.53 -5.17
CA ARG A 29 13.46 7.56 -4.10
C ARG A 29 12.33 6.53 -4.03
N LEU A 30 11.08 6.95 -4.15
CA LEU A 30 9.93 6.05 -4.21
C LEU A 30 10.09 5.08 -5.39
N ARG A 31 10.47 5.59 -6.56
CA ARG A 31 10.69 4.78 -7.75
C ARG A 31 11.76 3.71 -7.51
N THR A 32 12.91 4.07 -6.95
CA THR A 32 13.96 3.09 -6.60
C THR A 32 13.45 2.04 -5.63
N MET A 33 12.70 2.44 -4.60
CA MET A 33 12.14 1.52 -3.62
C MET A 33 11.12 0.55 -4.24
N LEU A 34 10.24 1.04 -5.12
CA LEU A 34 9.26 0.18 -5.80
C LEU A 34 9.94 -0.83 -6.71
N LYS A 35 10.99 -0.46 -7.44
CA LYS A 35 11.79 -1.41 -8.24
C LYS A 35 12.36 -2.54 -7.37
N GLN A 36 12.96 -2.17 -6.24
CA GLN A 36 13.54 -3.12 -5.29
C GLN A 36 12.49 -4.06 -4.68
N MET A 37 11.35 -3.51 -4.25
CA MET A 37 10.26 -4.28 -3.64
C MET A 37 9.55 -5.18 -4.66
N ALA A 38 9.35 -4.70 -5.89
CA ALA A 38 8.73 -5.46 -6.97
C ALA A 38 9.62 -6.63 -7.45
N GLY A 39 10.94 -6.48 -7.38
CA GLY A 39 11.88 -7.57 -7.62
C GLY A 39 12.00 -8.59 -6.48
N ALA A 40 11.48 -8.27 -5.29
CA ALA A 40 11.58 -9.09 -4.08
C ALA A 40 10.27 -9.11 -3.28
N ILE A 41 9.15 -9.42 -3.96
CA ILE A 41 7.81 -9.40 -3.37
C ILE A 41 7.76 -10.28 -2.10
N GLY A 42 7.26 -9.71 -1.01
CA GLY A 42 7.14 -10.39 0.29
C GLY A 42 8.43 -10.39 1.12
N ALA A 43 9.56 -9.94 0.58
CA ALA A 43 10.80 -9.84 1.33
C ALA A 43 10.78 -8.63 2.29
N PRO A 44 11.44 -8.72 3.45
CA PRO A 44 11.68 -7.56 4.31
C PRO A 44 12.45 -6.45 3.58
N ILE A 45 12.23 -5.18 3.95
CA ILE A 45 12.91 -4.01 3.35
C ILE A 45 14.44 -4.20 3.24
N PRO A 46 15.17 -4.65 4.29
CA PRO A 46 16.61 -4.85 4.17
C PRO A 46 17.01 -5.88 3.11
N MET A 47 16.20 -6.94 2.93
CA MET A 47 16.43 -7.92 1.87
C MET A 47 16.07 -7.36 0.49
N ALA A 48 14.95 -6.64 0.35
CA ALA A 48 14.62 -6.02 -0.94
C ALA A 48 15.67 -4.98 -1.39
N CYS A 49 16.22 -4.20 -0.44
CA CYS A 49 17.20 -3.17 -0.74
C CYS A 49 18.62 -3.69 -1.02
N GLN A 50 18.96 -4.91 -0.58
CA GLN A 50 20.25 -5.61 -0.80
C GLN A 50 21.52 -4.90 -0.28
N ASP A 51 21.45 -3.64 0.16
CA ASP A 51 22.55 -2.93 0.81
C ASP A 51 22.08 -1.98 1.93
N TRP A 52 23.05 -1.61 2.79
CA TRP A 52 22.78 -0.80 3.98
C TRP A 52 22.38 0.64 3.67
N ALA A 53 22.97 1.25 2.64
CA ALA A 53 22.68 2.63 2.29
C ALA A 53 21.25 2.77 1.77
N ASN A 54 20.83 1.87 0.88
CA ASN A 54 19.46 1.78 0.39
C ASN A 54 18.47 1.42 1.48
N THR A 55 18.82 0.48 2.38
CA THR A 55 17.97 0.15 3.53
C THR A 55 17.69 1.39 4.39
N LYS A 56 18.74 2.15 4.76
CA LYS A 56 18.60 3.40 5.52
C LYS A 56 17.77 4.44 4.78
N ALA A 57 18.00 4.60 3.48
CA ALA A 57 17.25 5.55 2.67
C ALA A 57 15.76 5.17 2.56
N ALA A 58 15.43 3.87 2.50
CA ALA A 58 14.05 3.39 2.52
C ALA A 58 13.35 3.72 3.84
N TYR A 59 13.98 3.42 4.98
CA TYR A 59 13.42 3.79 6.29
C TYR A 59 13.26 5.30 6.45
N ARG A 60 14.25 6.09 6.04
CA ARG A 60 14.17 7.57 6.07
C ARG A 60 13.04 8.10 5.20
N PHE A 61 12.80 7.50 4.03
CA PHE A 61 11.68 7.87 3.17
C PHE A 61 10.34 7.59 3.86
N LEU A 62 10.16 6.38 4.41
CA LEU A 62 8.92 5.96 5.08
C LEU A 62 8.63 6.74 6.37
N SER A 63 9.66 7.28 7.04
CA SER A 63 9.50 8.12 8.23
C SER A 63 9.58 9.63 7.94
N ASN A 64 9.55 10.04 6.66
CA ASN A 64 9.64 11.44 6.28
C ASN A 64 8.26 12.13 6.36
N GLY A 65 8.10 13.10 7.26
CA GLY A 65 6.85 13.86 7.39
C GLY A 65 6.49 14.75 6.20
N SER A 66 7.37 14.88 5.20
CA SER A 66 7.07 15.56 3.93
C SER A 66 6.48 14.62 2.86
N VAL A 67 6.43 13.32 3.12
CA VAL A 67 5.83 12.31 2.24
C VAL A 67 4.45 11.96 2.78
N ASN A 68 3.42 12.01 1.92
CA ASN A 68 2.06 11.60 2.27
C ASN A 68 1.52 10.55 1.28
N GLU A 69 0.40 9.91 1.64
CA GLU A 69 -0.25 8.86 0.86
C GLU A 69 -0.73 9.34 -0.51
N GLY A 70 -1.17 10.59 -0.62
CA GLY A 70 -1.62 11.19 -1.86
C GLY A 70 -0.48 11.29 -2.88
N ASP A 71 0.68 11.79 -2.46
CA ASP A 71 1.87 11.89 -3.33
C ASP A 71 2.31 10.50 -3.83
N ILE A 72 2.25 9.49 -2.95
CA ILE A 72 2.61 8.09 -3.29
C ILE A 72 1.66 7.49 -4.32
N LEU A 73 0.34 7.69 -4.15
CA LEU A 73 -0.69 7.07 -4.99
C LEU A 73 -1.00 7.85 -6.26
N ALA A 74 -0.60 9.11 -6.37
CA ALA A 74 -0.89 9.97 -7.50
C ALA A 74 -0.44 9.35 -8.84
N GLY A 75 0.80 8.85 -8.90
CA GLY A 75 1.34 8.17 -10.09
C GLY A 75 0.51 6.95 -10.48
N HIS A 76 0.19 6.10 -9.51
CA HIS A 76 -0.61 4.90 -9.72
C HIS A 76 -2.00 5.22 -10.26
N PHE A 77 -2.68 6.23 -9.71
CA PHE A 77 -4.00 6.64 -10.19
C PHE A 77 -3.96 7.18 -11.62
N GLN A 78 -2.91 7.91 -12.01
CA GLN A 78 -2.74 8.34 -13.41
C GLN A 78 -2.44 7.16 -14.34
N ALA A 79 -1.62 6.20 -13.89
CA ALA A 79 -1.31 5.00 -14.65
C ALA A 79 -2.58 4.14 -14.87
N THR A 80 -3.39 3.95 -13.83
CA THR A 80 -4.69 3.28 -13.92
C THR A 80 -5.65 4.03 -14.84
N ARG A 81 -5.74 5.35 -14.73
CA ARG A 81 -6.55 6.17 -15.63
C ARG A 81 -6.14 5.99 -17.09
N THR A 82 -4.83 5.97 -17.37
CA THR A 82 -4.29 5.79 -18.72
C THR A 82 -4.63 4.41 -19.27
N ARG A 83 -4.46 3.35 -18.46
CA ARG A 83 -4.86 1.98 -18.81
C ARG A 83 -6.36 1.86 -19.10
N ALA A 84 -7.20 2.48 -18.27
CA ALA A 84 -8.65 2.48 -18.48
C ALA A 84 -9.07 3.25 -19.73
N ALA A 85 -8.45 4.40 -20.00
CA ALA A 85 -8.76 5.23 -21.18
C ALA A 85 -8.33 4.60 -22.51
N ALA A 86 -7.39 3.65 -22.48
CA ALA A 86 -6.93 2.92 -23.65
C ALA A 86 -7.85 1.75 -24.05
N LEU A 87 -8.83 1.40 -23.21
CA LEU A 87 -9.77 0.32 -23.48
C LEU A 87 -11.05 0.85 -24.12
N GLU A 88 -11.64 0.03 -24.97
CA GLU A 88 -12.99 0.23 -25.48
C GLU A 88 -13.99 -0.54 -24.61
N GLY A 89 -15.14 0.07 -24.33
CA GLY A 89 -16.23 -0.56 -23.59
C GLY A 89 -16.27 -0.25 -22.10
N PHE A 90 -17.00 -1.08 -21.35
CA PHE A 90 -17.24 -0.86 -19.93
C PHE A 90 -16.09 -1.36 -19.07
N ILE A 91 -15.78 -0.60 -18.03
CA ILE A 91 -14.96 -1.05 -16.91
C ILE A 91 -15.85 -1.23 -15.68
N LEU A 92 -15.48 -2.16 -14.81
CA LEU A 92 -16.12 -2.32 -13.51
C LEU A 92 -15.23 -1.67 -12.46
N VAL A 93 -15.83 -0.87 -11.58
CA VAL A 93 -15.13 -0.28 -10.42
C VAL A 93 -15.64 -0.97 -9.17
N LEU A 94 -14.88 -1.94 -8.68
CA LEU A 94 -15.22 -2.70 -7.49
C LEU A 94 -14.81 -1.92 -6.24
N GLN A 95 -15.70 -1.87 -5.24
CA GLN A 95 -15.46 -1.16 -3.99
C GLN A 95 -15.59 -2.09 -2.80
N ASP A 96 -14.60 -2.07 -1.92
CA ASP A 96 -14.64 -2.82 -0.67
C ASP A 96 -13.76 -2.15 0.40
N THR A 97 -14.01 -2.51 1.66
CA THR A 97 -13.23 -2.05 2.82
C THR A 97 -12.46 -3.22 3.43
N THR A 98 -11.15 -3.06 3.59
CA THR A 98 -10.30 -4.03 4.28
C THR A 98 -9.66 -3.42 5.53
N GLU A 99 -9.21 -4.30 6.43
CA GLU A 99 -8.58 -3.93 7.70
C GLU A 99 -7.13 -4.43 7.73
N PHE A 100 -6.19 -3.54 8.03
CA PHE A 100 -4.80 -3.87 8.32
C PHE A 100 -4.62 -3.94 9.85
N SER A 101 -4.58 -5.14 10.40
CA SER A 101 -4.34 -5.35 11.84
C SER A 101 -2.84 -5.45 12.16
N TYR A 102 -2.37 -4.73 13.18
CA TYR A 102 -0.97 -4.79 13.62
C TYR A 102 -0.87 -5.22 15.08
N GLN A 103 0.03 -6.16 15.35
CA GLN A 103 0.49 -6.46 16.71
C GLN A 103 1.79 -5.70 16.96
N ARG A 104 1.79 -4.78 17.94
CA ARG A 104 2.97 -4.00 18.30
C ARG A 104 3.16 -3.92 19.81
N ARG A 105 4.38 -3.57 20.22
CA ARG A 105 4.74 -3.32 21.62
C ARG A 105 3.93 -2.18 22.23
N ASN A 106 3.56 -1.19 21.42
CA ASN A 106 2.81 0.00 21.78
C ASN A 106 1.57 0.12 20.87
N PRO A 107 0.48 -0.61 21.14
CA PRO A 107 -0.71 -0.61 20.29
C PRO A 107 -1.39 0.75 20.18
N GLU A 108 -1.30 1.57 21.24
CA GLU A 108 -1.91 2.89 21.37
C GLU A 108 -1.38 3.94 20.38
N THR A 109 -0.22 3.70 19.76
CA THR A 109 0.33 4.60 18.72
C THR A 109 -0.32 4.37 17.35
N ILE A 110 -1.21 3.38 17.24
CA ILE A 110 -2.01 3.07 16.05
C ILE A 110 -3.48 3.13 16.47
N GLY A 111 -4.36 3.61 15.60
CA GLY A 111 -5.77 3.72 15.93
C GLY A 111 -6.47 2.37 16.10
N ALA A 112 -7.65 2.37 16.69
CA ALA A 112 -8.44 1.16 16.89
C ALA A 112 -9.15 0.76 15.59
N ILE A 113 -9.34 -0.54 15.37
CA ILE A 113 -10.21 -1.06 14.31
C ILE A 113 -11.38 -1.87 14.88
N GLY A 114 -11.23 -2.47 16.06
CA GLY A 114 -12.32 -3.17 16.73
C GLY A 114 -11.94 -3.77 18.08
N LEU A 115 -12.85 -4.57 18.64
CA LEU A 115 -12.63 -5.40 19.82
C LEU A 115 -12.65 -6.87 19.40
N ALA A 116 -11.64 -7.63 19.81
CA ALA A 116 -11.60 -9.06 19.62
C ALA A 116 -11.58 -9.81 20.96
N PRO A 117 -12.28 -10.94 21.07
CA PRO A 117 -12.14 -11.82 22.22
C PRO A 117 -10.71 -12.34 22.34
N SER A 118 -10.22 -12.39 23.56
CA SER A 118 -8.94 -12.97 23.95
C SER A 118 -9.18 -14.09 24.97
N ARG A 119 -8.22 -14.32 25.88
CA ARG A 119 -8.32 -15.33 26.92
C ARG A 119 -9.46 -15.02 27.88
N ARG A 120 -10.08 -16.07 28.41
CA ARG A 120 -11.00 -15.93 29.56
C ARG A 120 -10.22 -15.52 30.81
N ASP A 121 -10.82 -14.66 31.63
CA ASP A 121 -10.29 -14.36 32.95
C ASP A 121 -10.53 -15.51 33.94
N GLU A 122 -10.05 -15.34 35.17
CA GLU A 122 -10.18 -16.33 36.26
C GLU A 122 -11.65 -16.65 36.60
N ASN A 123 -12.57 -15.75 36.26
CA ASN A 123 -14.02 -15.91 36.45
C ASN A 123 -14.73 -16.48 35.21
N GLY A 124 -13.97 -16.93 34.20
CA GLY A 124 -14.51 -17.51 32.97
C GLY A 124 -15.09 -16.50 31.97
N ARG A 125 -14.97 -15.19 32.21
CA ARG A 125 -15.44 -14.13 31.31
C ARG A 125 -14.44 -13.90 30.18
N LEU A 126 -14.93 -13.72 28.96
CA LEU A 126 -14.10 -13.37 27.81
C LEU A 126 -13.50 -11.97 27.99
N ARG A 127 -12.17 -11.87 28.07
CA ARG A 127 -11.52 -10.55 27.98
C ARG A 127 -11.53 -10.08 26.53
N LEU A 128 -12.01 -8.87 26.30
CA LEU A 128 -11.89 -8.20 25.02
C LEU A 128 -10.58 -7.41 24.99
N HIS A 129 -9.90 -7.41 23.85
CA HIS A 129 -8.75 -6.55 23.60
C HIS A 129 -9.01 -5.69 22.38
N THR A 130 -8.51 -4.46 22.39
CA THR A 130 -8.57 -3.57 21.22
C THR A 130 -7.61 -4.08 20.16
N VAL A 131 -8.15 -4.41 18.99
CA VAL A 131 -7.37 -4.64 17.79
C VAL A 131 -7.02 -3.27 17.21
N CYS A 132 -5.73 -3.02 17.05
CA CYS A 132 -5.22 -1.75 16.55
C CYS A 132 -4.76 -1.93 15.10
N GLY A 133 -5.04 -0.95 14.25
CA GLY A 133 -4.91 -1.10 12.81
C GLY A 133 -5.27 0.14 12.01
N LEU A 134 -5.43 -0.09 10.70
CA LEU A 134 -5.86 0.90 9.73
C LEU A 134 -6.97 0.27 8.87
N LEU A 135 -8.04 1.01 8.60
CA LEU A 135 -9.01 0.64 7.58
C LEU A 135 -8.61 1.28 6.26
N MET A 136 -8.83 0.55 5.16
CA MET A 136 -8.71 1.06 3.81
C MET A 136 -9.99 0.74 3.03
N HIS A 137 -10.65 1.76 2.52
CA HIS A 137 -11.66 1.61 1.48
C HIS A 137 -11.02 1.86 0.13
N SER A 138 -11.08 0.88 -0.76
CA SER A 138 -10.44 0.94 -2.08
C SER A 138 -11.46 0.82 -3.19
N SER A 139 -11.20 1.51 -4.30
CA SER A 139 -11.87 1.31 -5.58
C SER A 139 -10.89 0.69 -6.57
N LEU A 140 -11.19 -0.49 -7.11
CA LEU A 140 -10.36 -1.23 -8.05
C LEU A 140 -11.03 -1.26 -9.43
N ALA A 141 -10.37 -0.73 -10.45
CA ALA A 141 -10.84 -0.84 -11.83
C ALA A 141 -10.43 -2.19 -12.42
N ILE A 142 -11.38 -2.87 -13.06
CA ILE A 142 -11.18 -4.14 -13.77
C ILE A 142 -11.96 -4.14 -15.10
N THR A 143 -11.54 -4.96 -16.06
CA THR A 143 -12.35 -5.24 -17.26
C THR A 143 -13.49 -6.20 -16.95
N THR A 144 -14.46 -6.32 -17.87
CA THR A 144 -15.57 -7.28 -17.77
C THR A 144 -15.12 -8.74 -17.73
N GLU A 145 -13.91 -9.03 -18.22
CA GLU A 145 -13.27 -10.35 -18.20
C GLU A 145 -12.42 -10.57 -16.93
N GLY A 146 -12.33 -9.58 -16.05
CA GLY A 146 -11.62 -9.67 -14.77
C GLY A 146 -10.14 -9.28 -14.82
N LEU A 147 -9.66 -8.61 -15.89
CA LEU A 147 -8.28 -8.11 -15.93
C LEU A 147 -8.15 -6.85 -15.05
N PRO A 148 -7.25 -6.84 -14.03
CA PRO A 148 -7.08 -5.67 -13.17
C PRO A 148 -6.36 -4.49 -13.86
N LEU A 149 -6.97 -3.32 -13.77
CA LEU A 149 -6.45 -2.03 -14.26
C LEU A 149 -5.87 -1.15 -13.14
N GLY A 150 -5.94 -1.60 -11.89
CA GLY A 150 -5.36 -0.92 -10.72
C GLY A 150 -6.36 -0.07 -9.94
N LEU A 151 -5.88 0.57 -8.88
CA LEU A 151 -6.74 1.32 -7.96
C LEU A 151 -7.09 2.68 -8.57
N THR A 152 -8.35 3.09 -8.40
CA THR A 152 -8.83 4.41 -8.80
C THR A 152 -9.00 5.36 -7.62
N ALA A 153 -9.12 4.80 -6.42
CA ALA A 153 -9.16 5.53 -5.16
C ALA A 153 -8.77 4.63 -4.00
N ALA A 154 -8.18 5.22 -2.96
CA ALA A 154 -7.97 4.59 -1.67
C ALA A 154 -8.18 5.63 -0.57
N LYS A 155 -8.96 5.29 0.45
CA LYS A 155 -9.17 6.12 1.64
C LYS A 155 -8.75 5.35 2.88
N PHE A 156 -7.89 5.95 3.68
CA PHE A 156 -7.37 5.37 4.91
C PHE A 156 -7.94 6.09 6.13
N TRP A 157 -8.31 5.34 7.16
CA TRP A 157 -8.71 5.92 8.45
C TRP A 157 -8.56 4.93 9.59
N THR A 158 -8.64 5.44 10.81
CA THR A 158 -8.73 4.64 12.03
C THR A 158 -10.05 4.94 12.75
N ARG A 159 -10.49 4.06 13.64
CA ARG A 159 -11.65 4.32 14.51
C ARG A 159 -11.16 4.88 15.84
N THR A 160 -11.94 5.80 16.40
CA THR A 160 -11.78 6.24 17.79
C THR A 160 -12.09 5.08 18.73
N LYS A 161 -11.41 5.03 19.86
CA LYS A 161 -11.77 4.13 20.97
C LYS A 161 -13.07 4.56 21.63
#